data_AF-A0A2P9GTA0-F1
#
_entry.id   AF-A0A2P9GTA0-F1
#
_cell.length_a   1.000
_cell.length_b   1.000
_cell.length_c   1.000
_cell.angle_alpha   90.00
_cell.angle_beta   90.00
_cell.angle_gamma   90.00
#
_symmetry.space_group_name_H-M   'P 1'
#
loop_
_entity.id
_entity.type
_entity.pdbx_description
1 polymer ?
#
loop_
_entity_poly.entity_id
_entity_poly.type
_entity_poly.pdbx_seq_one_letter_code
_entity_poly.pdbx_strand_id
1 'polypeptide(L)'
;MKLHYIKILLFVIPLNILVTSYQENFERQTTQRFQEYEERMKDKRKERKEQRDKNIQKIIEKDKREKSLEQKIEKGCLKCGCALGGVAASVGVFGGLGVYGSEMASATVAAKAAGIAEGLKVGLERVMIIAKDLFVCLEGEIPAMDMLKTLTTGKFTDEVTLRGIFQCISSNMKGQWSEQVYNKFFLAVDNAAKTMPTEFNQWYGIPAKAVTDAVAEGKEAAIIAEHAKYAHLYSAIGYSVLAIIIIVLVMIIIYLALRYRRKKKMEKKAEYAKLLNQ
;
A
#
# COMPACT_ATOMS: atom_id res chain seq x y z
N MET A 1 -84.09 90.16 -16.91
CA MET A 1 -83.14 89.02 -17.06
C MET A 1 -81.66 89.42 -17.21
N LYS A 2 -81.32 90.62 -17.74
CA LYS A 2 -79.91 91.02 -17.98
C LYS A 2 -79.06 91.35 -16.73
N LEU A 3 -79.68 91.67 -15.59
CA LEU A 3 -78.97 92.03 -14.34
C LEU A 3 -78.38 90.82 -13.57
N HIS A 4 -78.90 89.60 -13.78
CA HIS A 4 -78.37 88.40 -13.14
C HIS A 4 -77.10 87.86 -13.82
N TYR A 5 -76.92 88.11 -15.11
CA TYR A 5 -75.76 87.65 -15.87
C TYR A 5 -74.46 88.33 -15.41
N ILE A 6 -74.50 89.63 -15.11
CA ILE A 6 -73.35 90.38 -14.58
C ILE A 6 -72.93 89.87 -13.19
N LYS A 7 -73.90 89.51 -12.33
CA LYS A 7 -73.63 88.94 -11.00
C LYS A 7 -73.03 87.54 -11.06
N ILE A 8 -73.48 86.69 -12.00
CA ILE A 8 -72.90 85.36 -12.22
C ILE A 8 -71.47 85.50 -12.78
N LEU A 9 -71.25 86.38 -13.76
CA LEU A 9 -69.92 86.62 -14.33
C LEU A 9 -68.91 87.14 -13.28
N LEU A 10 -69.35 88.04 -12.39
CA LEU A 10 -68.53 88.56 -11.28
C LEU A 10 -68.13 87.48 -10.26
N PHE A 11 -68.86 86.37 -10.17
CA PHE A 11 -68.53 85.27 -9.24
C PHE A 11 -67.65 84.19 -9.89
N VAL A 12 -67.77 83.97 -11.21
CA VAL A 12 -66.98 82.97 -11.95
C VAL A 12 -65.52 83.40 -12.12
N ILE A 13 -65.26 84.69 -12.32
CA ILE A 13 -63.90 85.22 -12.48
C ILE A 13 -63.01 84.93 -11.24
N PRO A 14 -63.40 85.30 -10.01
CA PRO A 14 -62.60 85.00 -8.82
C PRO A 14 -62.50 83.49 -8.53
N LEU A 15 -63.55 82.70 -8.84
CA LEU A 15 -63.49 81.24 -8.69
C LEU A 15 -62.45 80.62 -9.65
N ASN A 16 -62.39 81.09 -10.89
CA ASN A 16 -61.43 80.59 -11.88
C ASN A 16 -59.99 80.96 -11.50
N ILE A 17 -59.77 82.17 -10.96
CA ILE A 17 -58.46 82.60 -10.44
C ILE A 17 -58.04 81.76 -9.22
N LEU A 18 -59.00 81.40 -8.35
CA LEU A 18 -58.73 80.53 -7.21
C LEU A 18 -58.36 79.11 -7.66
N VAL A 19 -59.05 78.57 -8.67
CA VAL A 19 -58.77 77.23 -9.22
C VAL A 19 -57.40 77.18 -9.89
N THR A 20 -57.05 78.18 -10.72
CA THR A 20 -55.74 78.22 -11.38
C THR A 20 -54.60 78.39 -10.38
N SER A 21 -54.75 79.26 -9.39
CA SER A 21 -53.73 79.43 -8.33
C SER A 21 -53.55 78.19 -7.45
N TYR A 22 -54.63 77.44 -7.17
CA TYR A 22 -54.54 76.17 -6.44
C TYR A 22 -53.81 75.09 -7.27
N GLN A 23 -54.11 75.01 -8.56
CA GLN A 23 -53.48 74.06 -9.48
C GLN A 23 -51.98 74.36 -9.66
N GLU A 24 -51.58 75.62 -9.78
CA GLU A 24 -50.17 76.03 -9.82
C GLU A 24 -49.39 75.68 -8.53
N ASN A 25 -50.03 75.81 -7.36
CA ASN A 25 -49.40 75.42 -6.09
C ASN A 25 -49.25 73.90 -5.99
N PHE A 26 -50.24 73.14 -6.47
CA PHE A 26 -50.16 71.68 -6.52
C PHE A 26 -49.08 71.19 -7.48
N GLU A 27 -48.94 71.81 -8.65
CA GLU A 27 -47.88 71.49 -9.61
C GLU A 27 -46.49 71.83 -9.08
N ARG A 28 -46.33 72.98 -8.39
CA ARG A 28 -45.07 73.32 -7.72
C ARG A 28 -44.71 72.29 -6.64
N GLN A 29 -45.68 71.88 -5.83
CA GLN A 29 -45.44 70.92 -4.74
C GLN A 29 -45.11 69.51 -5.26
N THR A 30 -45.78 69.06 -6.33
CA THR A 30 -45.46 67.77 -6.96
C THR A 30 -44.09 67.80 -7.63
N THR A 31 -43.75 68.88 -8.35
CA THR A 31 -42.44 69.06 -8.99
C THR A 31 -41.28 69.01 -7.98
N GLN A 32 -41.41 69.69 -6.84
CA GLN A 32 -40.40 69.64 -5.77
C GLN A 32 -40.18 68.22 -5.24
N ARG A 33 -41.26 67.46 -4.98
CA ARG A 33 -41.13 66.07 -4.52
C ARG A 33 -40.49 65.15 -5.56
N PHE A 34 -40.76 65.37 -6.84
CA PHE A 34 -40.10 64.61 -7.91
C PHE A 34 -38.61 64.92 -7.98
N GLN A 35 -38.20 66.20 -7.85
CA GLN A 35 -36.80 66.59 -7.81
C GLN A 35 -36.07 66.00 -6.58
N GLU A 36 -36.66 66.10 -5.38
CA GLU A 36 -36.10 65.49 -4.17
C GLU A 36 -36.03 63.95 -4.26
N TYR A 37 -36.98 63.31 -4.94
CA TYR A 37 -36.95 61.88 -5.18
C TYR A 37 -35.82 61.50 -6.16
N GLU A 38 -35.65 62.25 -7.24
CA GLU A 38 -34.56 62.04 -8.19
C GLU A 38 -33.18 62.22 -7.55
N GLU A 39 -32.99 63.26 -6.73
CA GLU A 39 -31.71 63.49 -6.04
C GLU A 39 -31.38 62.35 -5.07
N ARG A 40 -32.33 61.94 -4.23
CA ARG A 40 -32.13 60.77 -3.34
C ARG A 40 -31.85 59.48 -4.12
N MET A 41 -32.44 59.34 -5.30
CA MET A 41 -32.21 58.17 -6.15
C MET A 41 -30.84 58.22 -6.84
N LYS A 42 -30.32 59.40 -7.19
CA LYS A 42 -28.96 59.56 -7.72
C LYS A 42 -27.92 59.15 -6.67
N ASP A 43 -28.08 59.58 -5.43
CA ASP A 43 -27.16 59.24 -4.33
C ASP A 43 -27.14 57.73 -4.05
N LYS A 44 -28.32 57.10 -3.92
CA LYS A 44 -28.42 55.64 -3.72
C LYS A 44 -27.85 54.83 -4.88
N ARG A 45 -27.99 55.30 -6.13
CA ARG A 45 -27.37 54.67 -7.29
C ARG A 45 -25.84 54.78 -7.24
N LYS A 46 -25.31 55.93 -6.81
CA LYS A 46 -23.88 56.17 -6.67
C LYS A 46 -23.27 55.29 -5.58
N GLU A 47 -23.91 55.21 -4.41
CA GLU A 47 -23.46 54.38 -3.29
C GLU A 47 -23.42 52.89 -3.65
N ARG A 48 -24.45 52.36 -4.32
CA ARG A 48 -24.43 50.96 -4.82
C ARG A 48 -23.39 50.72 -5.91
N LYS A 49 -23.06 51.73 -6.71
CA LYS A 49 -21.99 51.63 -7.72
C LYS A 49 -20.62 51.56 -7.04
N GLU A 50 -20.34 52.46 -6.10
CA GLU A 50 -19.09 52.45 -5.32
C GLU A 50 -18.91 51.15 -4.52
N GLN A 51 -19.99 50.62 -3.92
CA GLN A 51 -19.93 49.36 -3.18
C GLN A 51 -19.62 48.17 -4.11
N ARG A 52 -20.19 48.15 -5.32
CA ARG A 52 -19.86 47.14 -6.34
C ARG A 52 -18.42 47.28 -6.80
N ASP A 53 -17.95 48.49 -7.08
CA ASP A 53 -16.58 48.73 -7.52
C ASP A 53 -15.56 48.29 -6.46
N LYS A 54 -15.81 48.60 -5.17
CA LYS A 54 -15.00 48.13 -4.03
C LYS A 54 -14.97 46.59 -3.93
N ASN A 55 -16.12 45.93 -4.09
CA ASN A 55 -16.20 44.48 -4.06
C ASN A 55 -15.46 43.84 -5.25
N ILE A 56 -15.61 44.41 -6.46
CA ILE A 56 -14.89 43.97 -7.66
C ILE A 56 -13.38 44.12 -7.46
N GLN A 57 -12.92 45.24 -6.89
CA GLN A 57 -11.50 45.48 -6.65
C GLN A 57 -10.89 44.46 -5.67
N LYS A 58 -11.58 44.15 -4.57
CA LYS A 58 -11.17 43.08 -3.63
C LYS A 58 -11.06 41.72 -4.31
N ILE A 59 -11.98 41.42 -5.22
CA ILE A 59 -11.98 40.15 -5.95
C ILE A 59 -10.81 40.08 -6.93
N ILE A 60 -10.53 41.15 -7.68
CA ILE A 60 -9.40 41.24 -8.62
C ILE A 60 -8.06 41.07 -7.87
N GLU A 61 -7.88 41.73 -6.73
CA GLU A 61 -6.66 41.59 -5.93
C GLU A 61 -6.45 40.16 -5.42
N LYS A 62 -7.52 39.49 -4.99
CA LYS A 62 -7.48 38.09 -4.56
C LYS A 62 -7.11 37.16 -5.71
N ASP A 63 -7.67 37.38 -6.89
CA ASP A 63 -7.37 36.59 -8.10
C ASP A 63 -5.93 36.79 -8.58
N LYS A 64 -5.40 38.02 -8.48
CA LYS A 64 -4.00 38.34 -8.82
C LYS A 64 -3.00 37.61 -7.91
N ARG A 65 -3.28 37.53 -6.60
CA ARG A 65 -2.46 36.74 -5.66
C ARG A 65 -2.49 35.24 -5.99
N GLU A 66 -3.65 34.71 -6.32
CA GLU A 66 -3.80 33.29 -6.69
C GLU A 66 -3.07 32.95 -7.99
N LYS A 67 -3.18 33.79 -9.05
CA LYS A 67 -2.40 33.62 -10.29
C LYS A 67 -0.88 33.64 -10.07
N SER A 68 -0.40 34.48 -9.15
CA SER A 68 1.04 34.57 -8.85
C SER A 68 1.59 33.31 -8.17
N LEU A 69 0.77 32.64 -7.35
CA LEU A 69 1.11 31.36 -6.74
C LEU A 69 1.10 30.23 -7.77
N GLU A 70 0.15 30.25 -8.72
CA GLU A 70 0.08 29.27 -9.79
C GLU A 70 1.31 29.32 -10.72
N GLN A 71 1.73 30.51 -11.14
CA GLN A 71 2.92 30.67 -12.00
C GLN A 71 4.21 30.13 -11.34
N LYS A 72 4.32 30.22 -10.00
CA LYS A 72 5.47 29.67 -9.26
C LYS A 72 5.46 28.14 -9.24
N ILE A 73 4.28 27.54 -9.09
CA ILE A 73 4.11 26.08 -9.09
C ILE A 73 4.31 25.51 -10.50
N GLU A 74 3.84 26.21 -11.53
CA GLU A 74 3.97 25.78 -12.94
C GLU A 74 5.43 25.82 -13.41
N LYS A 75 6.21 26.85 -13.04
CA LYS A 75 7.66 26.88 -13.30
C LYS A 75 8.42 25.77 -12.57
N GLY A 76 7.94 25.31 -11.41
CA GLY A 76 8.48 24.14 -10.71
C GLY A 76 8.12 22.81 -11.40
N CYS A 77 6.90 22.69 -11.91
CA CYS A 77 6.40 21.48 -12.58
C CYS A 77 7.01 21.28 -13.98
N LEU A 78 7.18 22.35 -14.77
CA LEU A 78 7.76 22.28 -16.13
C LEU A 78 9.23 21.82 -16.12
N LYS A 79 9.99 22.11 -15.05
CA LYS A 79 11.35 21.60 -14.87
C LYS A 79 11.41 20.11 -14.52
N CYS A 80 10.35 19.55 -13.92
CA CYS A 80 10.28 18.12 -13.56
C CYS A 80 9.60 17.26 -14.65
N GLY A 81 8.70 17.85 -15.46
CA GLY A 81 7.91 17.14 -16.46
C GLY A 81 8.69 16.58 -17.66
N CYS A 82 9.85 17.16 -18.00
CA CYS A 82 10.71 16.62 -19.07
C CYS A 82 11.36 15.27 -18.73
N ALA A 83 11.41 14.86 -17.46
CA ALA A 83 11.95 13.57 -17.06
C ALA A 83 10.92 12.41 -17.13
N LEU A 84 9.62 12.72 -17.07
CA LEU A 84 8.55 11.71 -16.97
C LEU A 84 7.99 11.25 -18.33
N GLY A 85 8.28 11.97 -19.42
CA GLY A 85 7.86 11.59 -20.78
C GLY A 85 8.58 10.37 -21.36
N GLY A 86 9.68 9.91 -20.76
CA GLY A 86 10.48 8.78 -21.26
C GLY A 86 10.05 7.39 -20.77
N VAL A 87 9.19 7.30 -19.75
CA VAL A 87 8.90 6.01 -19.06
C VAL A 87 7.78 5.20 -19.74
N ALA A 88 7.05 5.78 -20.70
CA ALA A 88 6.01 5.05 -21.43
C ALA A 88 6.58 3.95 -22.36
N ALA A 89 7.86 4.04 -22.75
CA ALA A 89 8.48 3.06 -23.63
C ALA A 89 9.00 1.79 -22.90
N SER A 90 9.16 1.83 -21.56
CA SER A 90 9.81 0.75 -20.80
C SER A 90 8.86 -0.29 -20.21
N VAL A 91 7.53 -0.08 -20.28
CA VAL A 91 6.54 -1.03 -19.69
C VAL A 91 6.29 -2.26 -20.59
N GLY A 92 6.83 -2.27 -21.82
CA GLY A 92 6.74 -3.41 -22.74
C GLY A 92 7.76 -4.53 -22.52
N VAL A 93 8.71 -4.40 -21.59
CA VAL A 93 9.86 -5.32 -21.45
C VAL A 93 9.74 -6.31 -20.28
N PHE A 94 8.79 -6.13 -19.36
CA PHE A 94 8.61 -7.05 -18.22
C PHE A 94 7.78 -8.32 -18.53
N GLY A 95 7.92 -8.85 -19.75
CA GLY A 95 7.36 -10.15 -20.17
C GLY A 95 8.12 -11.35 -19.58
N GLY A 96 8.38 -11.36 -18.27
CA GLY A 96 9.21 -12.36 -17.59
C GLY A 96 8.51 -13.12 -16.46
N LEU A 97 7.19 -13.28 -16.47
CA LEU A 97 6.46 -13.98 -15.40
C LEU A 97 6.45 -15.52 -15.51
N GLY A 98 7.20 -16.11 -16.45
CA GLY A 98 7.19 -17.56 -16.72
C GLY A 98 8.14 -18.43 -15.88
N VAL A 99 9.04 -17.84 -15.09
CA VAL A 99 10.19 -18.59 -14.52
C VAL A 99 10.04 -18.96 -13.02
N TYR A 100 9.15 -18.30 -12.27
CA TYR A 100 9.04 -18.50 -10.82
C TYR A 100 8.50 -19.88 -10.38
N GLY A 101 7.91 -20.67 -11.28
CA GLY A 101 7.31 -21.96 -10.94
C GLY A 101 8.31 -23.12 -10.86
N SER A 102 9.29 -23.18 -11.76
CA SER A 102 10.26 -24.30 -11.84
C SER A 102 11.39 -24.17 -10.82
N GLU A 103 11.78 -22.93 -10.49
CA GLU A 103 12.88 -22.67 -9.54
C GLU A 103 12.49 -23.03 -8.10
N MET A 104 11.25 -22.76 -7.68
CA MET A 104 10.73 -23.12 -6.35
C MET A 104 10.69 -24.64 -6.13
N ALA A 105 10.46 -25.44 -7.18
CA ALA A 105 10.52 -26.89 -7.11
C ALA A 105 11.96 -27.40 -6.94
N SER A 106 12.95 -26.73 -7.55
CA SER A 106 14.36 -27.11 -7.41
C SER A 106 14.94 -26.73 -6.03
N ALA A 107 14.55 -25.57 -5.50
CA ALA A 107 14.93 -25.08 -4.18
C ALA A 107 14.50 -26.03 -3.06
N THR A 108 13.25 -26.52 -3.14
CA THR A 108 12.69 -27.44 -2.15
C THR A 108 13.34 -28.83 -2.20
N VAL A 109 13.76 -29.31 -3.38
CA VAL A 109 14.51 -30.56 -3.51
C VAL A 109 15.92 -30.42 -2.93
N ALA A 110 16.61 -29.32 -3.22
CA ALA A 110 17.95 -29.06 -2.67
C ALA A 110 17.93 -28.92 -1.14
N ALA A 111 16.94 -28.20 -0.59
CA ALA A 111 16.77 -28.06 0.86
C ALA A 111 16.48 -29.40 1.54
N LYS A 112 15.61 -30.24 0.95
CA LYS A 112 15.35 -31.60 1.45
C LYS A 112 16.62 -32.45 1.45
N ALA A 113 17.39 -32.45 0.36
CA ALA A 113 18.63 -33.22 0.26
C ALA A 113 19.66 -32.77 1.32
N ALA A 114 19.80 -31.47 1.55
CA ALA A 114 20.69 -30.92 2.57
C ALA A 114 20.25 -31.30 3.99
N GLY A 115 18.95 -31.19 4.31
CA GLY A 115 18.42 -31.64 5.59
C GLY A 115 18.61 -33.13 5.85
N ILE A 116 18.41 -33.96 4.83
CA ILE A 116 18.66 -35.42 4.91
C ILE A 116 20.14 -35.70 5.21
N ALA A 117 21.07 -34.99 4.55
CA ALA A 117 22.50 -35.18 4.74
C ALA A 117 22.95 -34.84 6.17
N GLU A 118 22.51 -33.71 6.72
CA GLU A 118 22.88 -33.29 8.07
C GLU A 118 22.18 -34.16 9.14
N GLY A 119 20.90 -34.48 8.93
CA GLY A 119 20.15 -35.41 9.77
C GLY A 119 20.77 -36.80 9.84
N LEU A 120 21.27 -37.33 8.72
CA LEU A 120 21.97 -38.61 8.68
C LEU A 120 23.31 -38.55 9.41
N LYS A 121 24.08 -37.47 9.26
CA LYS A 121 25.35 -37.30 9.96
C LYS A 121 25.15 -37.33 11.48
N VAL A 122 24.25 -36.50 12.00
CA VAL A 122 23.93 -36.47 13.43
C VAL A 122 23.30 -37.79 13.88
N GLY A 123 22.40 -38.36 13.09
CA GLY A 123 21.72 -39.60 13.43
C GLY A 123 22.65 -40.81 13.51
N LEU A 124 23.61 -40.95 12.60
CA LEU A 124 24.61 -42.01 12.65
C LEU A 124 25.54 -41.87 13.86
N GLU A 125 25.94 -40.64 14.21
CA GLU A 125 26.70 -40.37 15.45
C GLU A 125 25.90 -40.79 16.69
N ARG A 126 24.60 -40.47 16.76
CA ARG A 126 23.73 -40.89 17.86
C ARG A 126 23.56 -42.41 17.92
N VAL A 127 23.44 -43.09 16.78
CA VAL A 127 23.37 -44.56 16.72
C VAL A 127 24.61 -45.19 17.32
N MET A 128 25.81 -44.68 17.02
CA MET A 128 27.05 -45.19 17.62
C MET A 128 27.11 -44.97 19.12
N ILE A 129 26.69 -43.79 19.61
CA ILE A 129 26.68 -43.49 21.04
C ILE A 129 25.69 -44.42 21.76
N ILE A 130 24.47 -44.54 21.25
CA ILE A 130 23.43 -45.41 21.82
C ILE A 130 23.90 -46.86 21.82
N ALA A 131 24.45 -47.34 20.69
CA ALA A 131 25.00 -48.68 20.62
C ALA A 131 26.09 -48.86 21.69
N LYS A 132 27.04 -47.91 21.80
CA LYS A 132 28.14 -47.94 22.78
C LYS A 132 27.66 -47.97 24.24
N ASP A 133 26.63 -47.21 24.57
CA ASP A 133 26.04 -47.20 25.92
C ASP A 133 25.37 -48.55 26.24
N LEU A 134 24.72 -49.18 25.25
CA LEU A 134 24.20 -50.55 25.39
C LEU A 134 25.33 -51.60 25.50
N PHE A 135 26.52 -51.28 24.99
CA PHE A 135 27.70 -52.14 25.01
C PHE A 135 28.51 -52.12 26.31
N VAL A 136 28.19 -51.24 27.28
CA VAL A 136 28.92 -51.16 28.56
C VAL A 136 28.95 -52.51 29.33
N CYS A 137 28.07 -53.45 28.99
CA CYS A 137 28.05 -54.80 29.57
C CYS A 137 28.71 -55.90 28.69
N LEU A 138 29.11 -55.64 27.45
CA LEU A 138 29.43 -56.67 26.46
C LEU A 138 30.59 -56.22 25.55
N GLU A 139 31.81 -56.74 25.74
CA GLU A 139 32.96 -56.50 24.84
C GLU A 139 32.62 -56.81 23.37
N GLY A 140 32.76 -55.83 22.48
CA GLY A 140 32.51 -55.98 21.04
C GLY A 140 33.01 -54.79 20.23
N GLU A 141 33.35 -55.02 18.95
CA GLU A 141 33.79 -53.97 18.03
C GLU A 141 32.58 -53.22 17.43
N ILE A 142 32.67 -51.90 17.36
CA ILE A 142 31.66 -51.03 16.74
C ILE A 142 32.10 -50.77 15.28
N PRO A 143 31.20 -50.90 14.28
CA PRO A 143 31.54 -50.60 12.89
C PRO A 143 32.03 -49.15 12.72
N ALA A 144 32.97 -48.94 11.80
CA ALA A 144 33.39 -47.59 11.44
C ALA A 144 32.24 -46.78 10.82
N MET A 145 32.24 -45.46 11.04
CA MET A 145 31.21 -44.54 10.52
C MET A 145 31.02 -44.61 9.01
N ASP A 146 32.10 -44.79 8.25
CA ASP A 146 32.04 -44.88 6.80
C ASP A 146 31.22 -46.08 6.34
N MET A 147 31.26 -47.18 7.10
CA MET A 147 30.46 -48.38 6.82
C MET A 147 28.97 -48.15 7.14
N LEU A 148 28.64 -47.38 8.17
CA LEU A 148 27.24 -47.03 8.43
C LEU A 148 26.68 -46.04 7.40
N LYS A 149 27.55 -45.17 6.88
CA LYS A 149 27.19 -44.19 5.84
C LYS A 149 26.84 -44.88 4.51
N THR A 150 27.56 -45.94 4.12
CA THR A 150 27.22 -46.69 2.90
C THR A 150 25.85 -47.39 2.99
N LEU A 151 25.46 -47.87 4.18
CA LEU A 151 24.15 -48.51 4.41
C LEU A 151 22.97 -47.54 4.29
N THR A 152 23.18 -46.28 4.61
CA THR A 152 22.13 -45.24 4.63
C THR A 152 22.09 -44.40 3.35
N THR A 153 23.10 -44.54 2.47
CA THR A 153 23.23 -43.77 1.23
C THR A 153 22.08 -44.08 0.27
N GLY A 154 21.34 -43.04 -0.14
CA GLY A 154 20.27 -43.14 -1.14
C GLY A 154 19.00 -43.86 -0.67
N LYS A 155 18.86 -44.11 0.65
CA LYS A 155 17.70 -44.84 1.22
C LYS A 155 16.61 -43.94 1.79
N PHE A 156 16.92 -42.67 2.07
CA PHE A 156 15.98 -41.71 2.61
C PHE A 156 15.55 -40.73 1.52
N THR A 157 14.28 -40.82 1.12
CA THR A 157 13.64 -39.90 0.15
C THR A 157 12.87 -38.77 0.85
N ASP A 158 12.50 -38.99 2.11
CA ASP A 158 11.68 -38.10 2.93
C ASP A 158 12.40 -37.75 4.25
N GLU A 159 11.66 -37.34 5.28
CA GLU A 159 12.26 -36.89 6.54
C GLU A 159 12.99 -38.02 7.27
N VAL A 160 14.26 -37.76 7.61
CA VAL A 160 15.09 -38.68 8.37
C VAL A 160 14.69 -38.62 9.84
N THR A 161 14.40 -39.77 10.42
CA THR A 161 14.14 -39.93 11.86
C THR A 161 15.15 -40.90 12.45
N LEU A 162 15.53 -40.71 13.72
CA LEU A 162 16.49 -41.60 14.39
C LEU A 162 16.04 -43.06 14.35
N ARG A 163 14.75 -43.34 14.60
CA ARG A 163 14.18 -44.70 14.48
C ARG A 163 14.25 -45.24 13.05
N GLY A 164 14.00 -44.40 12.05
CA GLY A 164 14.16 -44.77 10.64
C GLY A 164 15.60 -45.15 10.29
N ILE A 165 16.58 -44.46 10.88
CA ILE A 165 18.01 -44.81 10.74
C ILE A 165 18.27 -46.20 11.34
N PHE A 166 17.80 -46.49 12.56
CA PHE A 166 17.94 -47.82 13.17
C PHE A 166 17.30 -48.93 12.31
N GLN A 167 16.11 -48.68 11.76
CA GLN A 167 15.42 -49.64 10.87
C GLN A 167 16.18 -49.84 9.55
N CYS A 168 16.71 -48.77 8.98
CA CYS A 168 17.51 -48.82 7.76
C CYS A 168 18.77 -49.66 8.00
N ILE A 169 19.48 -49.42 9.09
CA ILE A 169 20.69 -50.17 9.42
C ILE A 169 20.36 -51.66 9.70
N SER A 170 19.37 -51.96 10.53
CA SER A 170 18.96 -53.35 10.83
C SER A 170 18.57 -54.11 9.56
N SER A 171 17.78 -53.52 8.67
CA SER A 171 17.34 -54.18 7.43
C SER A 171 18.47 -54.43 6.43
N ASN A 172 19.43 -53.50 6.28
CA ASN A 172 20.56 -53.69 5.36
C ASN A 172 21.65 -54.60 5.93
N MET A 173 21.78 -54.72 7.26
CA MET A 173 22.73 -55.66 7.88
C MET A 173 22.29 -57.13 7.74
N LYS A 174 20.98 -57.37 7.62
CA LYS A 174 20.40 -58.71 7.50
C LYS A 174 20.79 -59.37 6.17
N GLY A 175 21.91 -60.11 6.16
CA GLY A 175 22.39 -60.93 5.03
C GLY A 175 23.69 -60.48 4.37
N GLN A 176 24.32 -59.37 4.78
CA GLN A 176 25.58 -58.88 4.18
C GLN A 176 26.83 -59.11 5.05
N TRP A 177 26.68 -59.32 6.36
CA TRP A 177 27.79 -59.33 7.31
C TRP A 177 27.88 -60.69 7.98
N SER A 178 29.11 -61.17 8.22
CA SER A 178 29.32 -62.39 9.00
C SER A 178 28.71 -62.16 10.39
N GLU A 179 27.69 -62.95 10.74
CA GLU A 179 26.96 -62.95 12.01
C GLU A 179 27.86 -63.07 13.27
N GLN A 180 29.19 -63.09 13.15
CA GLN A 180 30.13 -63.30 14.23
C GLN A 180 30.87 -62.04 14.69
N VAL A 181 31.20 -61.07 13.83
CA VAL A 181 32.05 -59.91 14.22
C VAL A 181 31.24 -58.78 14.87
N TYR A 182 30.07 -58.44 14.29
CA TYR A 182 29.23 -57.33 14.75
C TYR A 182 27.89 -57.77 15.33
N ASN A 183 27.75 -59.04 15.71
CA ASN A 183 26.49 -59.64 16.17
C ASN A 183 25.81 -58.79 17.26
N LYS A 184 26.60 -58.37 18.25
CA LYS A 184 26.11 -57.57 19.37
C LYS A 184 25.65 -56.16 18.95
N PHE A 185 26.34 -55.54 17.99
CA PHE A 185 25.96 -54.23 17.45
C PHE A 185 24.63 -54.36 16.69
N PHE A 186 24.54 -55.41 15.87
CA PHE A 186 23.32 -55.73 15.15
C PHE A 186 22.14 -55.97 16.10
N LEU A 187 22.32 -56.73 17.18
CA LEU A 187 21.28 -56.95 18.19
C LEU A 187 20.83 -55.64 18.85
N ALA A 188 21.76 -54.75 19.19
CA ALA A 188 21.42 -53.44 19.78
C ALA A 188 20.60 -52.59 18.80
N VAL A 189 21.03 -52.52 17.53
CA VAL A 189 20.34 -51.78 16.48
C VAL A 189 18.97 -52.40 16.15
N ASP A 190 18.89 -53.72 16.08
CA ASP A 190 17.67 -54.46 15.76
C ASP A 190 16.63 -54.34 16.88
N ASN A 191 17.06 -54.41 18.14
CA ASN A 191 16.19 -54.14 19.29
C ASN A 191 15.63 -52.72 19.24
N ALA A 192 16.48 -51.72 19.03
CA ALA A 192 16.07 -50.33 18.91
C ALA A 192 15.14 -50.08 17.70
N ALA A 193 15.36 -50.78 16.59
CA ALA A 193 14.52 -50.69 15.39
C ALA A 193 13.11 -51.29 15.59
N LYS A 194 13.01 -52.34 16.43
CA LYS A 194 11.77 -53.06 16.75
C LYS A 194 10.99 -52.44 17.90
N THR A 195 11.62 -51.60 18.73
CA THR A 195 10.94 -50.86 19.81
C THR A 195 9.75 -50.06 19.27
N MET A 196 8.64 -50.06 20.00
CA MET A 196 7.48 -49.27 19.62
C MET A 196 7.83 -47.78 19.61
N PRO A 197 7.26 -46.96 18.68
CA PRO A 197 7.61 -45.54 18.55
C PRO A 197 7.49 -44.74 19.85
N THR A 198 6.48 -45.04 20.66
CA THR A 198 6.23 -44.38 21.95
C THR A 198 7.33 -44.64 22.96
N GLU A 199 7.73 -45.90 23.12
CA GLU A 199 8.82 -46.32 24.01
C GLU A 199 10.18 -45.82 23.50
N PHE A 200 10.40 -45.89 22.19
CA PHE A 200 11.61 -45.38 21.54
C PHE A 200 11.78 -43.88 21.81
N ASN A 201 10.72 -43.09 21.68
CA ASN A 201 10.77 -41.65 21.94
C ASN A 201 10.91 -41.33 23.45
N GLN A 202 10.49 -42.21 24.35
CA GLN A 202 10.74 -42.04 25.79
C GLN A 202 12.21 -42.26 26.13
N TRP A 203 12.84 -43.28 25.57
CA TRP A 203 14.24 -43.62 25.88
C TRP A 203 15.24 -42.80 25.08
N TYR A 204 14.91 -42.51 23.82
CA TYR A 204 15.78 -41.85 22.85
C TYR A 204 15.21 -40.49 22.41
N GLY A 205 14.35 -39.86 23.21
CA GLY A 205 13.71 -38.58 22.85
C GLY A 205 14.71 -37.46 22.60
N ILE A 206 15.74 -37.33 23.44
CA ILE A 206 16.81 -36.33 23.27
C ILE A 206 17.59 -36.56 21.96
N PRO A 207 18.16 -37.75 21.70
CA PRO A 207 18.87 -37.97 20.44
C PRO A 207 17.93 -37.96 19.22
N ALA A 208 16.66 -38.36 19.34
CA ALA A 208 15.69 -38.29 18.25
C ALA A 208 15.40 -36.84 17.89
N LYS A 209 15.24 -35.97 18.89
CA LYS A 209 15.07 -34.52 18.68
C LYS A 209 16.30 -33.90 18.03
N ALA A 210 17.50 -34.28 18.46
CA ALA A 210 18.73 -33.77 17.83
C ALA A 210 18.81 -34.10 16.33
N VAL A 211 18.28 -35.25 15.89
CA VAL A 211 18.20 -35.60 14.47
C VAL A 211 17.17 -34.73 13.75
N THR A 212 15.99 -34.52 14.32
CA THR A 212 14.97 -33.65 13.69
C THR A 212 15.42 -32.20 13.61
N ASP A 213 16.11 -31.71 14.64
CA ASP A 213 16.66 -30.35 14.69
C ASP A 213 17.74 -30.19 13.60
N ALA A 214 18.66 -31.15 13.48
CA ALA A 214 19.68 -31.16 12.42
C ALA A 214 19.09 -31.20 11.00
N VAL A 215 17.99 -31.94 10.79
CA VAL A 215 17.26 -31.94 9.52
C VAL A 215 16.68 -30.56 9.21
N ALA A 216 16.10 -29.89 10.21
CA ALA A 216 15.54 -28.56 10.05
C ALA A 216 16.63 -27.52 9.75
N GLU A 217 17.71 -27.52 10.53
CA GLU A 217 18.87 -26.63 10.33
C GLU A 217 19.50 -26.82 8.95
N GLY A 218 19.66 -28.05 8.48
CA GLY A 218 20.18 -28.35 7.15
C GLY A 218 19.27 -27.85 6.01
N LYS A 219 17.94 -27.94 6.19
CA LYS A 219 16.96 -27.36 5.24
C LYS A 219 17.07 -25.84 5.21
N GLU A 220 17.08 -25.20 6.38
CA GLU A 220 17.15 -23.75 6.51
C GLU A 220 18.44 -23.18 5.92
N ALA A 221 19.59 -23.78 6.23
CA ALA A 221 20.88 -23.35 5.70
C ALA A 221 20.93 -23.39 4.16
N ALA A 222 20.34 -24.42 3.54
CA ALA A 222 20.27 -24.54 2.09
C ALA A 222 19.37 -23.46 1.46
N ILE A 223 18.21 -23.19 2.06
CA ILE A 223 17.29 -22.13 1.62
C ILE A 223 17.98 -20.76 1.73
N ILE A 224 18.67 -20.50 2.84
CA ILE A 224 19.42 -19.25 3.06
C ILE A 224 20.52 -19.10 2.00
N ALA A 225 21.28 -20.17 1.71
CA ALA A 225 22.33 -20.14 0.70
C ALA A 225 21.77 -19.87 -0.71
N GLU A 226 20.58 -20.36 -1.03
CA GLU A 226 19.91 -20.09 -2.28
C GLU A 226 19.37 -18.65 -2.36
N HIS A 227 18.70 -18.18 -1.31
CA HIS A 227 18.22 -16.80 -1.21
C HIS A 227 19.37 -15.79 -1.25
N ALA A 228 20.54 -16.13 -0.70
CA ALA A 228 21.74 -15.29 -0.76
C ALA A 228 22.21 -15.03 -2.20
N LYS A 229 22.03 -16.00 -3.12
CA LYS A 229 22.36 -15.81 -4.54
C LYS A 229 21.52 -14.72 -5.18
N TYR A 230 20.25 -14.61 -4.77
CA TYR A 230 19.28 -13.67 -5.35
C TYR A 230 19.06 -12.42 -4.50
N ALA A 231 19.79 -12.25 -3.39
CA ALA A 231 19.66 -11.09 -2.51
C ALA A 231 19.84 -9.75 -3.28
N HIS A 232 20.72 -9.75 -4.29
CA HIS A 232 20.93 -8.60 -5.16
C HIS A 232 19.71 -8.28 -6.06
N LEU A 233 18.96 -9.29 -6.52
CA LEU A 233 17.74 -9.11 -7.31
C LEU A 233 16.57 -8.65 -6.43
N TYR A 234 16.49 -9.12 -5.19
CA TYR A 234 15.49 -8.64 -4.22
C TYR A 234 15.63 -7.14 -3.95
N SER A 235 16.88 -6.66 -3.88
CA SER A 235 17.14 -5.22 -3.81
C SER A 235 16.57 -4.49 -5.04
N ALA A 236 16.80 -5.03 -6.25
CA ALA A 236 16.27 -4.46 -7.49
C ALA A 236 14.73 -4.47 -7.56
N ILE A 237 14.09 -5.55 -7.12
CA ILE A 237 12.62 -5.65 -7.04
C ILE A 237 12.08 -4.66 -5.99
N GLY A 238 12.76 -4.51 -4.86
CA GLY A 238 12.40 -3.53 -3.83
C GLY A 238 12.40 -2.10 -4.36
N TYR A 239 13.41 -1.72 -5.14
CA TYR A 239 13.48 -0.40 -5.77
C TYR A 239 12.40 -0.20 -6.83
N SER A 240 12.03 -1.23 -7.60
CA SER A 240 10.96 -1.10 -8.60
C SER A 240 9.58 -0.89 -7.95
N VAL A 241 9.28 -1.61 -6.87
CA VAL A 241 8.05 -1.45 -6.09
C VAL A 241 8.02 -0.07 -5.42
N LEU A 242 9.13 0.35 -4.82
CA LEU A 242 9.25 1.67 -4.21
C LEU A 242 9.04 2.80 -5.24
N ALA A 243 9.59 2.65 -6.45
CA ALA A 243 9.36 3.59 -7.55
C ALA A 243 7.87 3.68 -7.96
N ILE A 244 7.16 2.54 -8.05
CA ILE A 244 5.73 2.51 -8.35
C ILE A 244 4.92 3.24 -7.26
N ILE A 245 5.23 3.02 -5.98
CA ILE A 245 4.56 3.69 -4.85
C ILE A 245 4.76 5.22 -4.94
N ILE A 246 5.97 5.69 -5.26
CA ILE A 246 6.24 7.12 -5.43
C ILE A 246 5.41 7.71 -6.57
N ILE A 247 5.34 7.03 -7.72
CA ILE A 247 4.53 7.48 -8.86
C ILE A 247 3.05 7.59 -8.48
N VAL A 248 2.51 6.57 -7.78
CA VAL A 248 1.11 6.57 -7.32
C VAL A 248 0.85 7.71 -6.34
N LEU A 249 1.76 7.97 -5.38
CA LEU A 249 1.64 9.09 -4.45
C LEU A 249 1.62 10.44 -5.18
N VAL A 250 2.49 10.63 -6.19
CA VAL A 250 2.50 11.84 -7.01
C VAL A 250 1.17 11.99 -7.77
N MET A 251 0.64 10.91 -8.36
CA MET A 251 -0.67 10.94 -9.02
C MET A 251 -1.80 11.34 -8.07
N ILE A 252 -1.80 10.83 -6.84
CA ILE A 252 -2.79 11.18 -5.81
C ILE A 252 -2.69 12.67 -5.44
N ILE A 253 -1.48 13.20 -5.25
CA ILE A 253 -1.27 14.62 -4.92
C ILE A 253 -1.79 15.51 -6.07
N ILE A 254 -1.43 15.20 -7.31
CA ILE A 254 -1.91 15.95 -8.49
C ILE A 254 -3.44 15.86 -8.60
N TYR A 255 -4.01 14.66 -8.42
CA TYR A 255 -5.45 14.45 -8.43
C TYR A 255 -6.17 15.30 -7.39
N LEU A 256 -5.68 15.31 -6.14
CA LEU A 256 -6.25 16.12 -5.06
C LEU A 256 -6.14 17.61 -5.35
N ALA A 257 -5.00 18.08 -5.88
CA ALA A 257 -4.82 19.48 -6.27
C ALA A 257 -5.81 19.90 -7.37
N LEU A 258 -5.99 19.07 -8.41
CA LEU A 258 -6.94 19.34 -9.49
C LEU A 258 -8.40 19.31 -9.00
N ARG A 259 -8.74 18.35 -8.14
CA ARG A 259 -10.07 18.26 -7.52
C ARG A 259 -10.37 19.48 -6.68
N TYR A 260 -9.40 19.94 -5.89
CA TYR A 260 -9.52 21.15 -5.09
C TYR A 260 -9.74 22.40 -5.96
N ARG A 261 -8.96 22.55 -7.04
CA ARG A 261 -9.12 23.68 -7.99
C ARG A 261 -10.51 23.72 -8.62
N ARG A 262 -11.04 22.56 -9.05
CA ARG A 262 -12.39 22.49 -9.64
C ARG A 262 -13.45 22.95 -8.64
N LYS A 263 -13.36 22.51 -7.38
CA LYS A 263 -14.30 22.91 -6.32
C LYS A 263 -14.28 24.43 -6.10
N LYS A 264 -13.09 25.00 -5.94
CA LYS A 264 -12.93 26.45 -5.74
C LYS A 264 -13.45 27.29 -6.92
N LYS A 265 -13.27 26.81 -8.16
CA LYS A 265 -13.82 27.48 -9.36
C LYS A 265 -15.35 27.53 -9.33
N MET A 266 -16.01 26.47 -8.85
CA MET A 266 -17.48 26.42 -8.75
C MET A 266 -18.00 27.35 -7.65
N GLU A 267 -17.33 27.42 -6.51
CA GLU A 267 -17.67 28.33 -5.41
C GLU A 267 -17.57 29.80 -5.86
N LYS A 268 -16.48 30.19 -6.55
CA LYS A 268 -16.34 31.53 -7.13
C LYS A 268 -17.49 31.86 -8.09
N LYS A 269 -17.83 30.93 -9.00
CA LYS A 269 -18.95 31.13 -9.94
C LYS A 269 -20.28 31.37 -9.22
N ALA A 270 -20.55 30.65 -8.13
CA ALA A 270 -21.76 30.85 -7.34
C ALA A 270 -21.77 32.23 -6.65
N GLU A 271 -20.62 32.70 -6.16
CA GLU A 271 -20.47 34.03 -5.56
C GLU A 271 -20.73 35.16 -6.58
N TYR A 272 -20.14 35.07 -7.78
CA TYR A 272 -20.41 36.03 -8.86
C TYR A 272 -21.87 36.03 -9.33
N ALA A 273 -22.50 34.85 -9.44
CA ALA A 273 -23.91 34.74 -9.82
C ALA A 273 -24.84 35.42 -8.80
N LYS A 274 -24.51 35.34 -7.50
CA LYS A 274 -25.26 36.05 -6.44
C LYS A 274 -25.12 37.57 -6.54
N LEU A 275 -23.91 38.07 -6.81
CA LEU A 275 -23.66 39.51 -6.96
C LEU A 275 -24.32 40.12 -8.21
N LEU A 276 -24.50 39.32 -9.27
CA LEU A 276 -25.14 39.76 -10.52
C LEU A 276 -26.67 39.83 -10.42
N ASN A 277 -27.28 39.03 -9.54
CA ASN A 277 -28.73 38.97 -9.34
C ASN A 277 -29.23 39.91 -8.22
N GLN A 278 -28.36 40.73 -7.63
CA GLN A 278 -28.67 41.80 -6.66
C GLN A 278 -28.71 43.18 -7.32
#